data_AF-A0A085WAS2-F1
#
_entry.id   AF-A0A085WAS2-F1
#
_cell.length_a   1.000
_cell.length_b   1.000
_cell.length_c   1.000
_cell.angle_alpha   90.00
_cell.angle_beta   90.00
_cell.angle_gamma   90.00
#
_symmetry.space_group_name_H-M   'P 1'
#
loop_
_entity.id
_entity.type
_entity.pdbx_description
1 polymer ?
#
loop_
_entity_poly.entity_id
_entity_poly.type
_entity_poly.pdbx_seq_one_letter_code
_entity_poly.pdbx_strand_id
1 'polypeptide(L)'
;MSLLSVAAFIYYIHHVAQSIRAVVILTRIGKEARASLEQMYPEGLGEDTEEAHTQRPQGHPSLVIPSAGNSGVLVAVDEQQLLTCAQEARITLALVPMMGDFVPHGSPLFEVWGDGACLNAKHLQEALQIAPERTIHQDTAFGFRQLVDIAERALSPGINDPTTAVQAIDQLHDLLRRMVRQRFPAPARRDETGALRMICPRPSWDSYVRLALDEVRQYGEGSIQVTRRLRSLLEDLLQVAPAFRREELERQLALLEARSAIRRGEQPPDTLGRVRGPAAGAPRRSAEGSPRPSTH
;
A
#
# COMPACT_ATOMS: atom_id res chain seq x y z
N MET A 1 -23.17 45.58 -2.12
CA MET A 1 -21.72 45.61 -2.37
C MET A 1 -20.91 45.40 -1.08
N SER A 2 -21.16 46.15 0.01
CA SER A 2 -20.42 46.01 1.28
C SER A 2 -20.55 44.64 1.98
N LEU A 3 -21.74 44.03 1.99
CA LEU A 3 -21.92 42.69 2.57
C LEU A 3 -21.18 41.59 1.78
N LEU A 4 -21.15 41.72 0.44
CA LEU A 4 -20.47 40.79 -0.46
C LEU A 4 -18.95 40.89 -0.29
N SER A 5 -18.41 42.10 -0.13
CA SER A 5 -16.97 42.31 0.12
C SER A 5 -16.55 41.84 1.50
N VAL A 6 -17.38 42.02 2.53
CA VAL A 6 -17.11 41.48 3.88
C VAL A 6 -17.12 39.96 3.86
N ALA A 7 -18.10 39.34 3.19
CA ALA A 7 -18.14 37.87 3.03
C ALA A 7 -16.91 37.34 2.26
N ALA A 8 -16.52 38.00 1.16
CA ALA A 8 -15.32 37.64 0.40
C ALA A 8 -14.03 37.81 1.21
N PHE A 9 -13.94 38.85 2.04
CA PHE A 9 -12.78 39.08 2.91
C PHE A 9 -12.68 38.06 4.05
N ILE A 10 -13.81 37.72 4.70
CA ILE A 10 -13.85 36.65 5.71
C ILE A 10 -13.48 35.32 5.08
N TYR A 11 -14.00 35.00 3.89
CA TYR A 11 -13.61 33.82 3.12
C TYR A 11 -12.11 33.82 2.82
N TYR A 12 -11.55 34.94 2.39
CA TYR A 12 -10.12 35.08 2.10
C TYR A 12 -9.24 34.85 3.33
N ILE A 13 -9.54 35.48 4.46
CA ILE A 13 -8.80 35.24 5.72
C ILE A 13 -8.90 33.77 6.13
N HIS A 14 -10.10 33.20 6.05
CA HIS A 14 -10.32 31.80 6.40
C HIS A 14 -9.50 30.87 5.51
N HIS A 15 -9.49 31.12 4.20
CA HIS A 15 -8.73 30.37 3.21
C HIS A 15 -7.21 30.47 3.48
N VAL A 16 -6.66 31.67 3.63
CA VAL A 16 -5.23 31.88 3.92
C VAL A 16 -4.82 31.17 5.22
N ALA A 17 -5.63 31.27 6.27
CA ALA A 17 -5.35 30.59 7.53
C ALA A 17 -5.39 29.06 7.41
N GLN A 18 -6.30 28.51 6.61
CA GLN A 18 -6.36 27.08 6.32
C GLN A 18 -5.14 26.60 5.51
N SER A 19 -4.72 27.35 4.50
CA SER A 19 -3.54 27.02 3.69
C SER A 19 -2.26 27.00 4.53
N ILE A 20 -2.06 27.96 5.43
CA ILE A 20 -0.90 27.97 6.35
C ILE A 20 -0.90 26.73 7.24
N ARG A 21 -2.05 26.33 7.78
CA ARG A 21 -2.17 25.11 8.60
C ARG A 21 -1.86 23.85 7.78
N ALA A 22 -2.33 23.77 6.54
CA ALA A 22 -2.06 22.64 5.66
C ALA A 22 -0.55 22.49 5.42
N VAL A 23 0.17 23.57 5.09
CA VAL A 23 1.64 23.55 4.89
C VAL A 23 2.39 23.06 6.13
N VAL A 24 2.00 23.53 7.32
CA VAL A 24 2.66 23.13 8.57
C VAL A 24 2.43 21.65 8.87
N ILE A 25 1.19 21.17 8.73
CA ILE A 25 0.84 19.76 8.93
C ILE A 25 1.57 18.88 7.92
N LEU A 26 1.57 19.28 6.65
CA LEU A 26 2.25 18.59 5.56
C LEU A 26 3.76 18.44 5.82
N THR A 27 4.41 19.54 6.23
CA THR A 27 5.84 19.54 6.56
C THR A 27 6.15 18.64 7.74
N ARG A 28 5.29 18.64 8.76
CA ARG A 28 5.41 17.78 9.94
C ARG A 28 5.27 16.30 9.56
N ILE A 29 4.21 15.94 8.84
CA ILE A 29 4.00 14.55 8.38
C ILE A 29 5.16 14.10 7.51
N GLY A 30 5.61 14.92 6.56
CA GLY A 30 6.77 14.61 5.73
C GLY A 30 8.02 14.37 6.56
N LYS A 31 8.25 15.14 7.64
CA LYS A 31 9.38 14.93 8.55
C LYS A 31 9.25 13.60 9.33
N GLU A 32 8.08 13.32 9.88
CA GLU A 32 7.82 12.08 10.64
C GLU A 32 7.93 10.84 9.73
N ALA A 33 7.41 10.92 8.50
CA ALA A 33 7.50 9.85 7.49
C ALA A 33 8.96 9.58 7.06
N ARG A 34 9.78 10.62 6.88
CA ARG A 34 11.22 10.46 6.60
C ARG A 34 11.95 9.78 7.73
N ALA A 35 11.69 10.19 8.98
CA ALA A 35 12.32 9.57 10.15
C ALA A 35 11.94 8.09 10.26
N SER A 36 10.66 7.76 10.05
CA SER A 36 10.21 6.37 9.99
C SER A 36 10.88 5.58 8.85
N LEU A 37 10.98 6.18 7.66
CA LEU A 37 11.63 5.57 6.51
C LEU A 37 13.11 5.26 6.80
N GLU A 38 13.86 6.22 7.34
CA GLU A 38 15.27 6.06 7.69
C GLU A 38 15.48 4.99 8.77
N GLN A 39 14.54 4.85 9.70
CA GLN A 39 14.58 3.82 10.75
C GLN A 39 14.23 2.43 10.22
N MET A 40 13.20 2.32 9.37
CA MET A 40 12.66 1.03 8.91
C MET A 40 13.37 0.47 7.68
N TYR A 41 13.97 1.34 6.86
CA TYR A 41 14.64 1.02 5.60
C TYR A 41 16.02 1.68 5.56
N PRO A 42 17.01 1.15 6.31
CA PRO A 42 18.34 1.75 6.35
C PRO A 42 19.01 1.78 4.97
N GLU A 43 19.87 2.77 4.75
CA GLU A 43 20.57 2.94 3.48
C GLU A 43 21.45 1.73 3.15
N GLY A 44 21.25 1.20 1.94
CA GLY A 44 22.04 0.09 1.41
C GLY A 44 21.59 -0.24 -0.01
N LEU A 45 22.56 -0.39 -0.92
CA LEU A 45 22.33 -0.96 -2.25
C LEU A 45 22.11 -2.46 -2.07
N GLY A 46 20.86 -2.86 -1.88
CA GLY A 46 20.46 -4.26 -1.91
C GLY A 46 19.58 -4.49 -3.13
N GLU A 47 19.87 -5.53 -3.89
CA GLU A 47 18.80 -6.24 -4.58
C GLU A 47 17.75 -6.57 -3.51
N ASP A 48 16.47 -6.31 -3.82
CA ASP A 48 15.39 -6.93 -3.06
C ASP A 48 15.64 -8.42 -3.19
N THR A 49 16.24 -9.03 -2.15
CA THR A 49 16.70 -10.43 -2.17
C THR A 49 15.60 -11.25 -2.83
N GLU A 50 15.83 -11.63 -4.08
CA GLU A 50 14.82 -12.25 -4.94
C GLU A 50 14.20 -13.38 -4.14
N GLU A 51 12.88 -13.30 -3.94
CA GLU A 51 11.98 -14.46 -3.83
C GLU A 51 12.45 -15.65 -2.98
N ALA A 52 13.30 -15.44 -1.98
CA ALA A 52 13.87 -16.49 -1.15
C ALA A 52 12.85 -16.90 -0.06
N HIS A 53 11.70 -17.38 -0.53
CA HIS A 53 10.60 -17.99 0.20
C HIS A 53 9.90 -17.06 1.21
N THR A 54 9.16 -16.09 0.68
CA THR A 54 8.06 -15.38 1.40
C THR A 54 6.82 -16.25 1.57
N GLN A 55 6.78 -17.41 0.93
CA GLN A 55 5.66 -18.33 0.99
C GLN A 55 5.61 -18.99 2.36
N ARG A 56 4.44 -18.88 3.01
CA ARG A 56 4.11 -19.68 4.18
C ARG A 56 4.41 -21.16 3.89
N PRO A 57 4.84 -21.95 4.90
CA PRO A 57 5.03 -23.38 4.70
C PRO A 57 3.79 -24.03 4.09
N GLN A 58 3.99 -25.00 3.19
CA GLN A 58 2.87 -25.70 2.54
C GLN A 58 2.04 -26.46 3.58
N GLY A 59 0.72 -26.50 3.37
CA GLY A 59 -0.24 -27.14 4.27
C GLY A 59 -0.91 -26.17 5.24
N HIS A 60 -1.71 -26.72 6.16
CA HIS A 60 -2.40 -25.92 7.19
C HIS A 60 -1.47 -25.66 8.38
N PRO A 61 -1.58 -24.49 9.03
CA PRO A 61 -0.86 -24.25 10.27
C PRO A 61 -1.31 -25.25 11.35
N SER A 62 -0.35 -25.75 12.13
CA SER A 62 -0.61 -26.62 13.28
C SER A 62 -1.44 -25.92 14.36
N LEU A 63 -1.29 -24.61 14.49
CA LEU A 63 -1.97 -23.78 15.48
C LEU A 63 -2.20 -22.37 14.91
N VAL A 64 -3.37 -21.81 15.22
CA VAL A 64 -3.69 -20.40 14.97
C VAL A 64 -3.94 -19.72 16.31
N ILE A 65 -3.23 -18.65 16.58
CA ILE A 65 -3.35 -17.87 17.82
C ILE A 65 -4.22 -16.64 17.51
N PRO A 66 -5.44 -16.55 18.05
CA PRO A 66 -6.30 -15.39 17.84
C PRO A 66 -5.91 -14.22 18.75
N SER A 67 -6.38 -13.02 18.42
CA SER A 67 -6.35 -11.85 19.29
C SER A 67 -7.22 -12.09 20.51
N ALA A 68 -6.64 -11.97 21.70
CA ALA A 68 -7.36 -12.07 22.97
C ALA A 68 -7.81 -10.71 23.53
N GLY A 69 -7.39 -9.60 22.90
CA GLY A 69 -7.66 -8.24 23.35
C GLY A 69 -8.82 -7.56 22.62
N ASN A 70 -9.05 -6.30 22.98
CA ASN A 70 -9.97 -5.43 22.25
C ASN A 70 -9.47 -5.19 20.81
N SER A 71 -10.41 -4.88 19.93
CA SER A 71 -10.06 -4.50 18.56
C SER A 71 -9.29 -3.19 18.52
N GLY A 72 -8.37 -3.05 17.57
CA GLY A 72 -7.59 -1.83 17.34
C GLY A 72 -6.63 -1.99 16.17
N VAL A 73 -5.73 -1.05 15.99
CA VAL A 73 -4.72 -1.03 14.92
C VAL A 73 -3.39 -1.57 15.43
N LEU A 74 -2.73 -2.43 14.66
CA LEU A 74 -1.36 -2.86 14.96
C LEU A 74 -0.39 -1.68 14.73
N VAL A 75 0.19 -1.17 15.81
CA VAL A 75 1.07 0.02 15.78
C VAL A 75 2.53 -0.26 16.12
N ALA A 76 2.82 -1.42 16.73
CA ALA A 76 4.19 -1.87 16.90
C ALA A 76 4.30 -3.40 16.96
N VAL A 77 5.46 -3.90 16.53
CA VAL A 77 5.83 -5.33 16.60
C VAL A 77 7.27 -5.44 17.11
N ASP A 78 7.48 -6.19 18.19
CA ASP A 78 8.82 -6.63 18.61
C ASP A 78 9.21 -7.89 17.84
N GLU A 79 9.74 -7.70 16.63
CA GLU A 79 10.15 -8.81 15.77
C GLU A 79 11.29 -9.64 16.37
N GLN A 80 12.14 -9.04 17.22
CA GLN A 80 13.26 -9.75 17.82
C GLN A 80 12.78 -10.71 18.90
N GLN A 81 11.82 -10.29 19.72
CA GLN A 81 11.16 -11.14 20.69
C GLN A 81 10.45 -12.31 19.99
N LEU A 82 9.66 -12.02 18.94
CA LEU A 82 8.94 -13.04 18.18
C LEU A 82 9.89 -14.04 17.51
N LEU A 83 11.00 -13.56 16.93
CA LEU A 83 12.01 -14.41 16.31
C LEU A 83 12.67 -15.33 17.34
N THR A 84 13.03 -14.81 18.50
CA THR A 84 13.63 -15.58 19.61
C THR A 84 12.67 -16.69 20.05
N CYS A 85 11.40 -16.37 20.28
CA CYS A 85 10.39 -17.37 20.64
C CYS A 85 10.24 -18.47 19.58
N ALA A 86 10.25 -18.10 18.30
CA ALA A 86 10.15 -19.07 17.21
C ALA A 86 11.39 -19.98 17.11
N GLN A 87 12.57 -19.45 17.39
CA GLN A 87 13.83 -20.20 17.43
C GLN A 87 13.88 -21.20 18.58
N GLU A 88 13.55 -20.77 19.80
CA GLU A 88 13.54 -21.62 20.99
C GLU A 88 12.56 -22.79 20.86
N ALA A 89 11.36 -22.52 20.33
CA ALA A 89 10.35 -23.55 20.07
C ALA A 89 10.60 -24.36 18.78
N ARG A 90 11.62 -24.00 17.97
CA ARG A 90 11.92 -24.60 16.67
C ARG A 90 10.73 -24.67 15.71
N ILE A 91 9.88 -23.64 15.72
CA ILE A 91 8.71 -23.51 14.84
C ILE A 91 8.95 -22.51 13.72
N THR A 92 7.98 -22.40 12.82
CA THR A 92 7.78 -21.22 11.96
C THR A 92 6.56 -20.45 12.44
N LEU A 93 6.73 -19.17 12.71
CA LEU A 93 5.68 -18.24 13.13
C LEU A 93 5.39 -17.23 12.02
N ALA A 94 4.15 -17.12 11.56
CA ALA A 94 3.75 -16.06 10.63
C ALA A 94 2.82 -15.08 11.33
N LEU A 95 3.18 -13.79 11.33
CA LEU A 95 2.28 -12.72 11.70
C LEU A 95 1.24 -12.56 10.58
N VAL A 96 -0.04 -12.52 10.95
CA VAL A 96 -1.15 -12.38 10.01
C VAL A 96 -1.41 -10.91 9.63
N PRO A 97 -1.64 -9.99 10.60
CA PRO A 97 -1.84 -8.58 10.27
C PRO A 97 -0.53 -7.90 9.85
N MET A 98 -0.62 -6.96 8.91
CA MET A 98 0.45 -6.03 8.59
C MET A 98 0.42 -4.83 9.53
N MET A 99 1.58 -4.17 9.70
CA MET A 99 1.64 -2.87 10.37
C MET A 99 0.58 -1.92 9.81
N GLY A 100 -0.21 -1.32 10.70
CA GLY A 100 -1.29 -0.42 10.33
C GLY A 100 -2.64 -1.08 10.05
N ASP A 101 -2.73 -2.41 10.05
CA ASP A 101 -4.00 -3.11 9.89
C ASP A 101 -4.86 -3.02 11.14
N PHE A 102 -6.17 -2.92 10.94
CA PHE A 102 -7.15 -3.09 12.01
C PHE A 102 -7.30 -4.58 12.33
N VAL A 103 -7.14 -4.92 13.60
CA VAL A 103 -7.25 -6.25 14.19
C VAL A 103 -8.60 -6.36 14.92
N PRO A 104 -9.58 -7.09 14.37
CA PRO A 104 -10.83 -7.38 15.07
C PRO A 104 -10.62 -8.27 16.31
N HIS A 105 -11.56 -8.20 17.25
CA HIS A 105 -11.58 -9.14 18.39
C HIS A 105 -11.66 -10.59 17.88
N GLY A 106 -10.77 -11.46 18.37
CA GLY A 106 -10.74 -12.88 18.01
C GLY A 106 -10.16 -13.19 16.61
N SER A 107 -9.71 -12.20 15.84
CA SER A 107 -9.08 -12.46 14.54
C SER A 107 -7.72 -13.15 14.71
N PRO A 108 -7.25 -13.95 13.73
CA PRO A 108 -5.92 -14.52 13.76
C PRO A 108 -4.83 -13.47 13.91
N LEU A 109 -3.92 -13.65 14.86
CA LEU A 109 -2.68 -12.88 14.99
C LEU A 109 -1.50 -13.65 14.44
N PHE A 110 -1.40 -14.93 14.78
CA PHE A 110 -0.29 -15.77 14.37
C PHE A 110 -0.76 -17.10 13.79
N GLU A 111 -0.07 -17.54 12.75
CA GLU A 111 -0.11 -18.91 12.25
C GLU A 111 1.20 -19.62 12.59
N VAL A 112 1.12 -20.86 13.07
CA VAL A 112 2.27 -21.62 13.57
C VAL A 112 2.40 -22.94 12.81
N TRP A 113 3.61 -23.26 12.36
CA TRP A 113 3.98 -24.58 11.82
C TRP A 113 5.06 -25.22 12.68
N GLY A 114 4.88 -26.51 12.97
CA GLY A 114 5.70 -27.27 13.92
C GLY A 114 4.94 -27.62 15.19
N ASP A 115 5.67 -28.04 16.22
CA ASP A 115 5.10 -28.33 17.54
C ASP A 115 4.99 -27.06 18.39
N GLY A 116 3.78 -26.51 18.45
CA GLY A 116 3.48 -25.30 19.21
C GLY A 116 3.16 -25.52 20.69
N ALA A 117 3.30 -26.75 21.23
CA ALA A 117 2.86 -27.08 22.59
C ALA A 117 3.54 -26.23 23.69
N CYS A 118 4.77 -25.78 23.44
CA CYS A 118 5.53 -24.94 24.38
C CYS A 118 5.28 -23.43 24.22
N LEU A 119 4.46 -23.01 23.25
CA LEU A 119 4.21 -21.58 23.02
C LEU A 119 3.33 -20.97 24.10
N ASN A 120 3.81 -19.87 24.68
CA ASN A 120 2.97 -19.01 25.49
C ASN A 120 2.31 -17.95 24.60
N ALA A 121 1.03 -18.17 24.27
CA ALA A 121 0.26 -17.23 23.43
C ALA A 121 0.22 -15.81 24.01
N LYS A 122 0.19 -15.66 25.34
CA LYS A 122 0.20 -14.34 25.98
C LYS A 122 1.52 -13.62 25.72
N HIS A 123 2.64 -14.33 25.79
CA HIS A 123 3.96 -13.74 25.55
C HIS A 123 4.14 -13.29 24.09
N LEU A 124 3.61 -14.07 23.13
CA LEU A 124 3.59 -13.65 21.72
C LEU A 124 2.72 -12.42 21.49
N GLN A 125 1.60 -12.30 22.20
CA GLN A 125 0.72 -11.13 22.12
C GLN A 125 1.34 -9.88 22.78
N GLU A 126 2.13 -10.04 23.84
CA GLU A 126 2.89 -8.95 24.49
C GLU A 126 3.93 -8.32 23.54
N ALA A 127 4.40 -9.07 22.53
CA ALA A 127 5.27 -8.56 21.48
C ALA A 127 4.53 -7.68 20.44
N LEU A 128 3.21 -7.59 20.51
CA LEU A 128 2.39 -6.73 19.65
C LEU A 128 1.82 -5.56 20.43
N GLN A 129 1.82 -4.38 19.83
CA GLN A 129 1.09 -3.24 20.35
C GLN A 129 -0.12 -2.94 19.47
N ILE A 130 -1.32 -3.10 20.04
CA ILE A 130 -2.59 -2.74 19.40
C ILE A 130 -3.14 -1.48 20.06
N ALA A 131 -3.44 -0.44 19.27
CA ALA A 131 -3.88 0.86 19.75
C ALA A 131 -5.15 1.34 19.01
N PRO A 132 -5.93 2.28 19.58
CA PRO A 132 -7.11 2.82 18.90
C PRO A 132 -6.79 3.61 17.62
N GLU A 133 -5.60 4.20 17.55
CA GLU A 133 -5.17 5.07 16.45
C GLU A 133 -3.86 4.58 15.83
N ARG A 134 -3.76 4.70 14.51
CA ARG A 134 -2.57 4.37 13.73
C ARG A 134 -1.49 5.44 13.95
N THR A 135 -0.21 5.04 13.92
CA THR A 135 0.93 5.95 14.12
C THR A 135 1.99 5.76 13.04
N ILE A 136 2.80 6.78 12.74
CA ILE A 136 3.82 6.70 11.68
C ILE A 136 5.08 5.95 12.16
N HIS A 137 5.33 5.88 13.47
CA HIS A 137 6.63 5.47 14.04
C HIS A 137 7.20 4.18 13.43
N GLN A 138 6.42 3.09 13.39
CA GLN A 138 6.81 1.83 12.73
C GLN A 138 6.06 1.58 11.41
N ASP A 139 5.34 2.57 10.90
CA ASP A 139 4.47 2.44 9.74
C ASP A 139 4.64 3.64 8.80
N THR A 140 5.68 3.56 7.98
CA THR A 140 6.00 4.56 6.96
C THR A 140 4.84 4.74 5.97
N ALA A 141 4.08 3.68 5.66
CA ALA A 141 2.94 3.74 4.75
C ALA A 141 1.83 4.64 5.29
N PHE A 142 1.67 4.77 6.61
CA PHE A 142 0.72 5.72 7.18
C PHE A 142 1.10 7.19 6.88
N GLY A 143 2.39 7.52 6.88
CA GLY A 143 2.85 8.86 6.50
C GLY A 143 2.51 9.19 5.04
N PHE A 144 2.67 8.21 4.14
CA PHE A 144 2.23 8.32 2.74
C PHE A 144 0.71 8.53 2.66
N ARG A 145 -0.07 7.70 3.35
CA ARG A 145 -1.53 7.79 3.38
C ARG A 145 -2.00 9.18 3.81
N GLN A 146 -1.44 9.73 4.88
CA GLN A 146 -1.82 11.08 5.34
C GLN A 146 -1.48 12.18 4.33
N LEU A 147 -0.35 12.07 3.60
CA LEU A 147 -0.02 13.00 2.52
C LEU A 147 -1.00 12.89 1.35
N VAL A 148 -1.39 11.66 0.99
CA VAL A 148 -2.40 11.41 -0.04
C VAL A 148 -3.75 11.99 0.39
N ASP A 149 -4.18 11.79 1.64
CA ASP A 149 -5.43 12.37 2.16
C ASP A 149 -5.45 13.91 2.07
N ILE A 150 -4.30 14.55 2.31
CA ILE A 150 -4.17 16.00 2.14
C ILE A 150 -4.31 16.37 0.66
N ALA A 151 -3.66 15.63 -0.24
CA ALA A 151 -3.77 15.86 -1.68
C ALA A 151 -5.21 15.68 -2.18
N GLU A 152 -5.87 14.58 -1.82
CA GLU A 152 -7.27 14.29 -2.17
C GLU A 152 -8.21 15.38 -1.66
N ARG A 153 -8.07 15.77 -0.38
CA ARG A 153 -8.91 16.82 0.20
C ARG A 153 -8.71 18.16 -0.52
N ALA A 154 -7.46 18.50 -0.86
CA ALA A 154 -7.16 19.71 -1.62
C ALA A 154 -7.76 19.66 -3.04
N LEU A 155 -7.79 18.48 -3.68
CA LEU A 155 -8.36 18.27 -5.01
C LEU A 155 -9.88 18.08 -5.03
N SER A 156 -10.51 17.91 -3.87
CA SER A 156 -11.95 17.73 -3.78
C SER A 156 -12.71 18.93 -4.36
N PRO A 157 -13.91 18.73 -4.96
CA PRO A 157 -14.67 19.80 -5.60
C PRO A 157 -14.99 21.01 -4.70
N GLY A 158 -15.04 20.80 -3.38
CA GLY A 158 -15.33 21.86 -2.41
C GLY A 158 -14.13 22.75 -2.07
N ILE A 159 -12.90 22.29 -2.32
CA ILE A 159 -11.66 23.03 -2.03
C ILE A 159 -10.98 23.47 -3.33
N ASN A 160 -10.73 22.54 -4.26
CA ASN A 160 -10.10 22.77 -5.55
C ASN A 160 -8.81 23.61 -5.46
N ASP A 161 -7.91 23.21 -4.56
CA ASP A 161 -6.59 23.82 -4.33
C ASP A 161 -5.48 22.93 -4.87
N PRO A 162 -5.14 23.03 -6.18
CA PRO A 162 -4.06 22.26 -6.77
C PRO A 162 -2.67 22.64 -6.24
N THR A 163 -2.50 23.80 -5.60
CA THR A 163 -1.22 24.22 -5.02
C THR A 163 -0.89 23.38 -3.80
N THR A 164 -1.83 23.24 -2.87
CA THR A 164 -1.66 22.35 -1.70
C THR A 164 -1.48 20.90 -2.13
N ALA A 165 -2.21 20.44 -3.15
CA ALA A 165 -2.04 19.09 -3.68
C ALA A 165 -0.63 18.86 -4.25
N VAL A 166 -0.07 19.82 -4.99
CA VAL A 166 1.31 19.74 -5.49
C VAL A 166 2.33 19.68 -4.35
N GLN A 167 2.13 20.45 -3.28
CA GLN A 167 3.03 20.39 -2.13
C GLN A 167 3.01 19.00 -1.47
N ALA A 168 1.85 18.34 -1.40
CA ALA A 168 1.75 16.97 -0.94
C ALA A 168 2.46 15.99 -1.88
N ILE A 169 2.31 16.16 -3.20
CA ILE A 169 3.03 15.39 -4.21
C ILE A 169 4.53 15.58 -4.08
N ASP A 170 5.03 16.76 -3.72
CA ASP A 170 6.46 16.99 -3.51
C ASP A 170 7.00 16.23 -2.29
N GLN A 171 6.22 16.12 -1.19
CA GLN A 171 6.61 15.28 -0.05
C GLN A 171 6.60 13.79 -0.44
N LEU A 172 5.58 13.34 -1.18
CA LEU A 172 5.51 11.97 -1.69
C LEU A 172 6.68 11.67 -2.64
N HIS A 173 7.04 12.61 -3.52
CA HIS A 173 8.19 12.50 -4.42
C HIS A 173 9.47 12.28 -3.65
N ASP A 174 9.76 13.13 -2.66
CA ASP A 174 10.99 13.00 -1.87
C ASP A 174 11.04 11.67 -1.10
N LEU A 175 9.93 11.21 -0.52
CA LEU A 175 9.87 9.90 0.14
C LEU A 175 10.10 8.74 -0.83
N LEU A 176 9.41 8.72 -1.98
CA LEU A 176 9.62 7.69 -3.02
C LEU A 176 11.05 7.71 -3.54
N ARG A 177 11.63 8.89 -3.75
CA ARG A 177 12.97 9.07 -4.29
C ARG A 177 14.06 8.61 -3.32
N ARG A 178 13.84 8.73 -2.01
CA ARG A 178 14.70 8.11 -0.98
C ARG A 178 14.57 6.59 -0.99
N MET A 179 13.33 6.12 -1.03
CA MET A 179 12.99 4.70 -0.94
C MET A 179 13.42 3.88 -2.17
N VAL A 180 13.40 4.48 -3.37
CA VAL A 180 13.65 3.78 -4.65
C VAL A 180 15.02 3.11 -4.73
N ARG A 181 16.00 3.53 -3.93
CA ARG A 181 17.34 2.93 -3.85
C ARG A 181 17.61 2.15 -2.57
N GLN A 182 16.68 2.16 -1.62
CA GLN A 182 16.83 1.45 -0.35
C GLN A 182 16.46 -0.02 -0.47
N ARG A 183 17.12 -0.86 0.31
CA ARG A 183 16.78 -2.28 0.42
C ARG A 183 15.52 -2.47 1.25
N PHE A 184 14.54 -3.22 0.75
CA PHE A 184 13.40 -3.61 1.56
C PHE A 184 13.75 -4.83 2.40
N PRO A 185 13.54 -4.80 3.73
CA PRO A 185 13.71 -5.99 4.55
C PRO A 185 12.80 -7.11 4.03
N ALA A 186 13.36 -8.30 3.84
CA ALA A 186 12.56 -9.46 3.44
C ALA A 186 11.42 -9.70 4.45
N PRO A 187 10.25 -10.22 4.06
CA PRO A 187 9.24 -10.63 5.01
C PRO A 187 9.68 -11.81 5.90
N ALA A 188 10.51 -12.70 5.34
CA ALA A 188 11.00 -13.89 6.03
C ALA A 188 12.25 -13.62 6.88
N ARG A 189 12.37 -14.30 8.02
CA ARG A 189 13.56 -14.36 8.88
C ARG A 189 13.94 -15.81 9.10
N ARG A 190 15.23 -16.08 8.94
CA ARG A 190 15.83 -17.42 9.14
C ARG A 190 16.77 -17.39 10.32
N ASP A 191 16.93 -18.53 10.99
CA ASP A 191 17.96 -18.70 12.02
C ASP A 191 19.34 -18.97 11.40
N GLU A 192 20.34 -19.17 12.25
CA GLU A 192 21.73 -19.46 11.87
C GLU A 192 21.88 -20.76 11.06
N THR A 193 20.91 -21.67 11.14
CA THR A 193 20.89 -22.92 10.37
C THR A 193 20.23 -22.76 9.00
N GLY A 194 19.70 -21.57 8.70
CA GLY A 194 18.94 -21.28 7.48
C GLY A 194 17.46 -21.69 7.55
N ALA A 195 16.98 -22.19 8.69
CA ALA A 195 15.58 -22.59 8.85
C ALA A 195 14.68 -21.35 8.98
N LEU A 196 13.51 -21.39 8.33
CA LEU A 196 12.52 -20.31 8.39
C LEU A 196 11.87 -20.26 9.79
N ARG A 197 11.97 -19.12 10.46
CA ARG A 197 11.46 -18.94 11.83
C ARG A 197 10.34 -17.93 11.93
N MET A 198 10.40 -16.86 11.15
CA MET A 198 9.39 -15.83 11.20
C MET A 198 9.02 -15.33 9.81
N ILE A 199 7.73 -15.06 9.59
CA ILE A 199 7.22 -14.30 8.45
C ILE A 199 6.50 -13.07 9.01
N CYS A 200 6.99 -11.87 8.69
CA CYS A 200 6.38 -10.60 9.03
C CYS A 200 5.96 -9.91 7.72
N PRO A 201 4.64 -9.74 7.46
CA PRO A 201 4.17 -9.10 6.23
C PRO A 201 4.61 -7.63 6.19
N ARG A 202 5.02 -7.16 5.00
CA ARG A 202 5.48 -5.80 4.77
C ARG A 202 4.97 -5.26 3.44
N PRO A 203 4.75 -3.95 3.29
CA PRO A 203 4.45 -3.35 2.00
C PRO A 203 5.63 -3.52 1.03
N SER A 204 5.34 -3.86 -0.22
CA SER A 204 6.34 -3.84 -1.30
C SER A 204 6.59 -2.43 -1.82
N TRP A 205 7.68 -2.24 -2.57
CA TRP A 205 7.92 -1.01 -3.35
C TRP A 205 6.69 -0.61 -4.17
N ASP A 206 6.13 -1.54 -4.94
CA ASP A 206 4.97 -1.24 -5.78
C ASP A 206 3.74 -0.83 -4.96
N SER A 207 3.61 -1.35 -3.74
CA SER A 207 2.53 -0.97 -2.84
C SER A 207 2.66 0.48 -2.39
N TYR A 208 3.89 0.97 -2.13
CA TYR A 208 4.13 2.39 -1.85
C TYR A 208 3.87 3.28 -3.06
N VAL A 209 4.30 2.86 -4.27
CA VAL A 209 4.05 3.62 -5.49
C VAL A 209 2.55 3.76 -5.76
N ARG A 210 1.79 2.66 -5.66
CA ARG A 210 0.33 2.68 -5.81
C ARG A 210 -0.34 3.55 -4.75
N LEU A 211 0.03 3.37 -3.48
CA LEU A 211 -0.47 4.19 -2.38
C LEU A 211 -0.25 5.68 -2.64
N ALA A 212 0.93 6.07 -3.11
CA ALA A 212 1.27 7.46 -3.35
C ALA A 212 0.54 8.09 -4.54
N LEU A 213 0.27 7.32 -5.60
CA LEU A 213 -0.05 7.88 -6.92
C LEU A 213 -1.46 7.56 -7.43
N ASP A 214 -2.05 6.42 -7.09
CA ASP A 214 -3.29 5.97 -7.76
C ASP A 214 -4.47 6.92 -7.52
N GLU A 215 -4.69 7.26 -6.26
CA GLU A 215 -5.77 8.17 -5.86
C GLU A 215 -5.48 9.62 -6.26
N VAL A 216 -4.25 10.10 -6.04
CA VAL A 216 -3.87 11.47 -6.44
C VAL A 216 -4.03 11.67 -7.96
N ARG A 217 -3.68 10.67 -8.77
CA ARG A 217 -3.92 10.68 -10.22
C ARG A 217 -5.41 10.73 -10.53
N GLN A 218 -6.24 9.97 -9.80
CA GLN A 218 -7.69 9.93 -10.01
C GLN A 218 -8.36 11.27 -9.66
N TYR A 219 -8.10 11.83 -8.48
CA TYR A 219 -8.67 13.12 -8.08
C TYR A 219 -8.03 14.30 -8.83
N GLY A 220 -6.79 14.14 -9.27
CA GLY A 220 -6.03 15.16 -10.01
C GLY A 220 -6.38 15.29 -11.48
N GLU A 221 -7.28 14.46 -12.02
CA GLU A 221 -7.59 14.38 -13.45
C GLU A 221 -8.01 15.75 -14.03
N GLY A 222 -8.74 16.56 -13.25
CA GLY A 222 -9.13 17.93 -13.60
C GLY A 222 -7.97 18.90 -13.81
N SER A 223 -6.85 18.68 -13.13
CA SER A 223 -5.81 19.69 -12.92
C SER A 223 -4.57 19.44 -13.77
N ILE A 224 -4.31 20.37 -14.70
CA ILE A 224 -3.08 20.37 -15.51
C ILE A 224 -1.84 20.47 -14.62
N GLN A 225 -1.92 21.27 -13.55
CA GLN A 225 -0.82 21.46 -12.61
C GLN A 225 -0.44 20.13 -11.92
N VAL A 226 -1.43 19.38 -11.45
CA VAL A 226 -1.23 18.06 -10.81
C VAL A 226 -0.70 17.04 -11.81
N THR A 227 -1.32 16.97 -13.00
CA THR A 227 -0.91 16.03 -14.05
C THR A 227 0.55 16.25 -14.46
N ARG A 228 0.96 17.51 -14.67
CA ARG A 228 2.36 17.85 -14.97
C ARG A 228 3.30 17.48 -13.83
N ARG A 229 2.88 17.71 -12.58
CA ARG A 229 3.71 17.39 -11.42
C ARG A 229 3.91 15.89 -11.27
N LEU A 230 2.85 15.08 -11.37
CA LEU A 230 2.91 13.61 -11.33
C LEU A 230 3.83 13.06 -12.43
N ARG A 231 3.73 13.59 -13.65
CA ARG A 231 4.62 13.21 -14.75
C ARG A 231 6.08 13.48 -14.39
N SER A 232 6.40 14.70 -13.97
CA SER A 232 7.78 15.06 -13.62
C SER A 232 8.32 14.24 -12.43
N LEU A 233 7.48 13.87 -11.47
CA LEU A 233 7.84 12.95 -10.39
C LEU A 233 8.23 11.58 -10.96
N LEU A 234 7.37 11.00 -11.82
CA LEU A 234 7.59 9.68 -12.40
C LEU A 234 8.84 9.64 -13.30
N GLU A 235 9.02 10.66 -14.14
CA GLU A 235 10.20 10.81 -14.98
C GLU A 235 11.49 10.89 -14.15
N ASP A 236 11.51 11.66 -13.06
CA ASP A 236 12.66 11.72 -12.16
C ASP A 236 12.93 10.38 -11.46
N LEU A 237 11.89 9.70 -10.95
CA LEU A 237 12.06 8.39 -10.33
C LEU A 237 12.62 7.35 -11.32
N LEU A 238 12.17 7.36 -12.57
CA LEU A 238 12.68 6.46 -13.61
C LEU A 238 14.17 6.67 -13.92
N GLN A 239 14.70 7.88 -13.75
CA GLN A 239 16.14 8.15 -13.91
C GLN A 239 16.98 7.48 -12.83
N VAL A 240 16.46 7.39 -11.60
CA VAL A 240 17.23 6.89 -10.45
C VAL A 240 16.86 5.44 -10.05
N ALA A 241 15.75 4.91 -10.57
CA ALA A 241 15.26 3.59 -10.22
C ALA A 241 16.12 2.47 -10.84
N PRO A 242 16.52 1.45 -10.05
CA PRO A 242 17.09 0.23 -10.58
C PRO A 242 16.06 -0.54 -11.43
N ALA A 243 16.53 -1.36 -12.37
CA ALA A 243 15.67 -2.01 -13.37
C ALA A 243 14.47 -2.76 -12.77
N PHE A 244 14.70 -3.51 -11.67
CA PHE A 244 13.67 -4.30 -10.99
C PHE A 244 12.55 -3.48 -10.32
N ARG A 245 12.68 -2.14 -10.22
CA ARG A 245 11.66 -1.24 -9.65
C ARG A 245 10.96 -0.37 -10.68
N ARG A 246 11.35 -0.49 -11.97
CA ARG A 246 10.83 0.38 -13.03
C ARG A 246 9.43 0.00 -13.48
N GLU A 247 9.06 -1.27 -13.43
CA GLU A 247 7.80 -1.77 -13.98
C GLU A 247 6.58 -1.00 -13.44
N GLU A 248 6.45 -0.87 -12.11
CA GLU A 248 5.32 -0.15 -11.53
C GLU A 248 5.38 1.36 -11.84
N LEU A 249 6.56 1.99 -11.93
CA LEU A 249 6.69 3.40 -12.32
C LEU A 249 6.26 3.64 -13.78
N GLU A 250 6.69 2.76 -14.69
CA GLU A 250 6.31 2.80 -16.11
C GLU A 250 4.80 2.58 -16.27
N ARG A 251 4.22 1.66 -15.48
CA ARG A 251 2.77 1.44 -15.43
C ARG A 251 2.03 2.71 -15.02
N GLN A 252 2.48 3.38 -13.96
CA GLN A 252 1.87 4.63 -13.48
C GLN A 252 1.96 5.76 -14.51
N LEU A 253 3.10 5.87 -15.22
CA LEU A 253 3.29 6.85 -16.29
C LEU A 253 2.34 6.58 -17.46
N ALA A 254 2.22 5.32 -17.90
CA ALA A 254 1.30 4.93 -18.95
C ALA A 254 -0.17 5.23 -18.58
N LEU A 255 -0.58 4.98 -17.34
CA LEU A 255 -1.93 5.32 -16.86
C LEU A 255 -2.20 6.83 -16.88
N LEU A 256 -1.20 7.64 -16.51
CA LEU A 256 -1.28 9.10 -16.54
C LEU A 256 -1.41 9.62 -17.98
N GLU A 257 -0.68 9.03 -18.92
CA GLU A 257 -0.68 9.41 -20.33
C GLU A 257 -1.95 8.98 -21.06
N ALA A 258 -2.42 7.75 -20.85
CA ALA A 258 -3.65 7.24 -21.47
C ALA A 258 -4.84 8.14 -21.13
N ARG A 259 -4.94 8.61 -19.88
CA ARG A 259 -5.99 9.56 -19.47
C ARG A 259 -5.83 10.95 -20.08
N SER A 260 -4.59 11.41 -20.24
CA SER A 260 -4.30 12.69 -20.90
C SER A 260 -4.69 12.68 -22.38
N ALA A 261 -4.48 11.55 -23.07
CA ALA A 261 -4.86 11.34 -24.47
C ALA A 261 -6.39 11.35 -24.65
N ILE A 262 -7.13 10.64 -23.79
CA ILE A 262 -8.61 10.62 -23.82
C ILE A 262 -9.18 12.04 -23.73
N ARG A 263 -8.65 12.89 -22.84
CA ARG A 263 -9.10 14.28 -22.71
C ARG A 263 -8.82 15.14 -23.94
N ARG A 264 -7.74 14.85 -24.67
CA ARG A 264 -7.41 15.53 -25.94
C ARG A 264 -8.18 15.00 -27.15
N GLY A 265 -9.02 13.97 -26.96
CA GLY A 265 -9.71 13.28 -28.07
C GLY A 265 -8.77 12.38 -28.88
N GLU A 266 -7.60 12.05 -28.36
CA GLU A 266 -6.63 11.14 -28.97
C GLU A 266 -6.97 9.70 -28.56
N GLN A 267 -6.98 8.76 -29.51
CA GLN A 267 -7.20 7.34 -29.22
C GLN A 267 -6.07 6.82 -28.32
N PRO A 268 -6.38 6.15 -27.19
CA PRO A 268 -5.35 5.62 -26.31
C PRO A 268 -4.53 4.53 -27.03
N PRO A 269 -3.21 4.42 -26.78
CA PRO A 269 -2.39 3.37 -27.34
C PRO A 269 -2.91 1.99 -26.92
N ASP A 270 -2.92 1.05 -27.86
CA ASP A 270 -3.43 -0.31 -27.73
C ASP A 270 -2.49 -1.16 -26.86
N THR A 271 -2.44 -0.89 -25.54
CA THR A 271 -1.62 -1.66 -24.57
C THR A 271 -2.44 -2.41 -23.52
N LEU A 272 -3.76 -2.42 -23.62
CA LEU A 272 -4.59 -3.39 -22.90
C LEU A 272 -4.81 -4.60 -23.80
N GLY A 273 -3.90 -5.55 -23.73
CA GLY A 273 -4.02 -6.85 -24.38
C GLY A 273 -5.42 -7.42 -24.15
N ARG A 274 -6.16 -7.58 -25.26
CA ARG A 274 -7.34 -8.43 -25.34
C ARG A 274 -7.00 -9.78 -24.73
N VAL A 275 -7.50 -10.04 -23.52
CA VAL A 275 -7.80 -11.41 -23.11
C VAL A 275 -8.94 -11.88 -24.00
N ARG A 276 -8.58 -12.38 -25.19
CA ARG A 276 -9.46 -13.21 -26.01
C ARG A 276 -9.66 -14.51 -25.23
N GLY A 277 -10.78 -14.60 -24.51
CA GLY A 277 -11.29 -15.88 -24.04
C GLY A 277 -11.46 -16.85 -25.23
N PRO A 278 -11.24 -18.15 -25.03
CA PRO A 278 -11.30 -19.12 -26.10
C PRO A 278 -12.72 -19.15 -26.70
N ALA A 279 -12.78 -19.16 -28.03
CA ALA A 279 -14.01 -19.18 -28.80
C ALA A 279 -14.88 -20.37 -28.40
N ALA A 280 -16.04 -20.09 -27.81
CA ALA A 280 -17.10 -21.08 -27.64
C ALA A 280 -17.68 -21.41 -29.01
N GLY A 281 -17.27 -22.57 -29.55
CA GLY A 281 -17.91 -23.18 -30.71
C GLY A 281 -19.36 -23.49 -30.41
N ALA A 282 -20.27 -22.91 -31.19
CA ALA A 282 -21.66 -23.31 -31.21
C ALA A 282 -21.78 -24.73 -31.80
N PRO A 283 -22.49 -25.68 -31.16
CA PRO A 283 -22.86 -26.90 -31.82
C PRO A 283 -24.05 -26.64 -32.75
N ARG A 284 -23.85 -26.98 -34.02
CA ARG A 284 -24.91 -27.09 -35.02
C ARG A 284 -25.94 -28.11 -34.55
N ARG A 285 -27.22 -27.76 -34.73
CA ARG A 285 -28.38 -28.64 -34.60
C ARG A 285 -28.22 -29.84 -35.53
N SER A 286 -28.20 -31.04 -34.97
CA SER A 286 -28.55 -32.26 -35.69
C SER A 286 -29.93 -32.70 -35.19
N ALA A 287 -30.87 -32.71 -36.12
CA ALA A 287 -32.19 -33.30 -35.96
C ALA A 287 -32.04 -34.82 -35.98
N GLU A 288 -32.49 -35.49 -34.92
CA GLU A 288 -32.79 -36.93 -34.97
C GLU A 288 -34.01 -37.17 -34.09
N GLY A 289 -35.08 -37.61 -34.75
CA GLY A 289 -36.38 -37.87 -34.17
C GLY A 289 -36.35 -39.09 -33.26
N SER A 290 -37.03 -38.98 -32.12
CA SER A 290 -37.40 -40.13 -31.31
C SER A 290 -38.90 -40.39 -31.50
N PRO A 291 -39.34 -41.63 -31.81
CA PRO A 291 -40.75 -41.97 -31.83
C PRO A 291 -41.24 -42.22 -30.40
N ARG A 292 -42.38 -41.63 -30.04
CA ARG A 292 -43.16 -42.02 -28.85
C ARG A 292 -43.80 -43.39 -29.08
N PRO A 293 -43.92 -44.25 -28.07
CA PRO A 293 -45.03 -45.18 -27.98
C PRO A 293 -46.07 -44.68 -26.98
N SER A 294 -47.33 -44.68 -27.39
CA SER A 294 -48.47 -44.68 -26.48
C SER A 294 -49.27 -45.96 -26.69
N THR A 295 -49.53 -46.64 -25.57
CA THR A 295 -50.67 -47.53 -25.28
C THR A 295 -50.84 -48.82 -26.10
N HIS A 296 -50.46 -49.95 -25.52
CA HIS A 296 -51.40 -50.90 -24.89
C HIS A 296 -50.68 -51.78 -23.86
#